data_AF-K1ZJZ5-F1
#
_entry.id   AF-K1ZJZ5-F1
#
_cell.length_a   1.000
_cell.length_b   1.000
_cell.length_c   1.000
_cell.angle_alpha   90.00
_cell.angle_beta   90.00
_cell.angle_gamma   90.00
#
_symmetry.space_group_name_H-M   'P 1'
#
loop_
_entity.id
_entity.type
_entity.pdbx_description
1 polymer ?
#
loop_
_entity_poly.entity_id
_entity_poly.type
_entity_poly.pdbx_seq_one_letter_code
_entity_poly.pdbx_strand_id
1 'polypeptide(L)'
;GTYTSGTAWILDTGVSTTTGDLNVDTTNAAYFIGDSFEDDNRHGTHKAGIIAAIDNDVGVVGVAPGAPVVPVKVCDSEGTCPAGCVLRGFNHIATYAEVGDVVNISLTADFVGDGRLEELLRRAISMAILRSDGANYVTGSGNNGECLDKMREELLPASMNKLHLTTVTAYNEDGTFRSRSNYGSAIDFAAPGQNIESLDIDGGMYTTDGTSSATAFVSGIFLVQGFVSSDGTVTDPDGVDISKAHLE
;
A
#
# COMPACT_ATOMS: atom_id res chain seq x y z
N GLY A 1 5.20 -7.52 19.59
CA GLY A 1 5.35 -6.12 20.01
C GLY A 1 4.03 -5.57 20.50
N THR A 2 4.05 -4.57 21.37
CA THR A 2 2.85 -3.84 21.81
C THR A 2 2.29 -3.08 20.62
N TYR A 3 1.04 -3.35 20.24
CA TYR A 3 0.29 -2.63 19.21
C TYR A 3 0.45 -1.11 19.39
N THR A 4 1.03 -0.39 18.42
CA THR A 4 0.87 1.07 18.39
C THR A 4 -0.54 1.35 17.89
N SER A 5 -1.24 2.28 18.53
CA SER A 5 -2.69 2.49 18.42
C SER A 5 -3.20 2.99 17.05
N GLY A 6 -2.43 2.83 15.98
CA GLY A 6 -2.75 3.33 14.64
C GLY A 6 -3.75 2.48 13.88
N THR A 7 -4.23 3.01 12.77
CA THR A 7 -5.21 2.43 11.86
C THR A 7 -4.58 2.21 10.48
N ALA A 8 -4.95 1.10 9.82
CA ALA A 8 -4.59 0.83 8.43
C ALA A 8 -5.60 1.46 7.47
N TRP A 9 -5.21 2.53 6.77
CA TRP A 9 -6.00 3.12 5.69
C TRP A 9 -5.67 2.41 4.38
N ILE A 10 -6.68 1.79 3.76
CA ILE A 10 -6.53 1.01 2.53
C ILE A 10 -7.05 1.82 1.35
N LEU A 11 -6.14 2.52 0.66
CA LEU A 11 -6.44 3.30 -0.54
C LEU A 11 -6.37 2.38 -1.77
N ASP A 12 -7.48 1.72 -2.09
CA ASP A 12 -7.49 0.57 -3.02
C ASP A 12 -8.90 0.33 -3.65
N THR A 13 -9.24 -0.92 -3.97
CA THR A 13 -10.53 -1.38 -4.51
C THR A 13 -11.63 -1.52 -3.45
N GLY A 14 -11.37 -1.12 -2.20
CA GLY A 14 -12.26 -1.31 -1.06
C GLY A 14 -11.79 -2.43 -0.13
N VAL A 15 -12.57 -2.72 0.91
CA VAL A 15 -12.31 -3.86 1.82
C VAL A 15 -13.64 -4.53 2.13
N SER A 16 -13.69 -5.85 2.00
CA SER A 16 -14.87 -6.64 2.36
C SER A 16 -15.09 -6.66 3.87
N THR A 17 -16.30 -6.32 4.30
CA THR A 17 -16.72 -6.47 5.71
C THR A 17 -17.19 -7.88 6.06
N THR A 18 -17.33 -8.77 5.07
CA THR A 18 -17.88 -10.12 5.26
C THR A 18 -16.83 -11.20 5.49
N THR A 19 -15.55 -10.85 5.48
CA THR A 19 -14.46 -11.83 5.71
C THR A 19 -14.53 -12.47 7.09
N GLY A 20 -15.05 -11.74 8.09
CA GLY A 20 -15.07 -12.16 9.48
C GLY A 20 -13.70 -12.13 10.18
N ASP A 21 -12.65 -11.72 9.48
CA ASP A 21 -11.26 -11.79 9.93
C ASP A 21 -10.53 -10.43 9.91
N LEU A 22 -11.30 -9.35 9.78
CA LEU A 22 -10.81 -7.96 9.79
C LEU A 22 -11.66 -7.10 10.74
N ASN A 23 -11.00 -6.20 11.46
CA ASN A 23 -11.67 -5.16 12.25
C ASN A 23 -11.89 -3.91 11.37
N VAL A 24 -12.90 -3.97 10.50
CA VAL A 24 -13.18 -2.87 9.55
C VAL A 24 -13.89 -1.70 10.25
N ASP A 25 -13.26 -0.53 10.27
CA ASP A 25 -13.87 0.72 10.72
C ASP A 25 -14.70 1.34 9.59
N THR A 26 -16.02 1.25 9.73
CA THR A 26 -17.00 1.80 8.79
C THR A 26 -17.33 3.26 9.05
N THR A 27 -16.86 3.85 10.16
CA THR A 27 -17.11 5.26 10.52
C THR A 27 -16.36 6.20 9.59
N ASN A 28 -15.10 5.88 9.32
CA ASN A 28 -14.22 6.67 8.46
C ASN A 28 -14.09 6.11 7.04
N ALA A 29 -14.77 4.99 6.76
CA ALA A 29 -14.80 4.38 5.43
C ALA A 29 -15.31 5.35 4.37
N ALA A 30 -14.68 5.35 3.20
CA ALA A 30 -15.06 6.20 2.09
C ALA A 30 -14.95 5.48 0.75
N TYR A 31 -15.72 5.97 -0.22
CA TYR A 31 -15.66 5.51 -1.60
C TYR A 31 -15.81 6.70 -2.53
N PHE A 32 -15.00 6.72 -3.58
CA PHE A 32 -14.98 7.80 -4.58
C PHE A 32 -15.26 7.29 -5.99
N ILE A 33 -15.59 6.01 -6.10
CA ILE A 33 -16.02 5.26 -7.28
C ILE A 33 -16.96 4.13 -6.81
N GLY A 34 -17.89 3.70 -7.68
CA GLY A 34 -18.93 2.74 -7.29
C GLY A 34 -19.99 3.33 -6.36
N ASP A 35 -20.68 2.46 -5.61
CA ASP A 35 -21.80 2.79 -4.73
C ASP A 35 -21.54 2.51 -3.24
N SER A 36 -20.42 1.86 -2.90
CA SER A 36 -20.03 1.53 -1.52
C SER A 36 -18.50 1.39 -1.39
N PHE A 37 -18.00 1.26 -0.16
CA PHE A 37 -16.58 0.98 0.13
C PHE A 37 -16.24 -0.52 0.10
N GLU A 38 -17.23 -1.39 -0.11
CA GLU A 38 -17.05 -2.83 -0.19
C GLU A 38 -16.19 -3.21 -1.40
N ASP A 39 -15.38 -4.24 -1.22
CA ASP A 39 -14.48 -4.72 -2.26
C ASP A 39 -15.22 -5.63 -3.25
N ASP A 40 -15.14 -5.27 -4.53
CA ASP A 40 -15.70 -5.99 -5.67
C ASP A 40 -14.61 -6.48 -6.64
N ASN A 41 -13.33 -6.25 -6.29
CA ASN A 41 -12.19 -6.73 -7.06
C ASN A 41 -11.47 -7.88 -6.35
N ARG A 42 -11.28 -7.76 -5.02
CA ARG A 42 -10.47 -8.56 -4.06
C ARG A 42 -9.12 -7.99 -3.66
N HIS A 43 -8.57 -7.05 -4.43
CA HIS A 43 -7.22 -6.57 -4.24
C HIS A 43 -7.05 -5.85 -2.88
N GLY A 44 -7.95 -4.93 -2.55
CA GLY A 44 -7.88 -4.19 -1.29
C GLY A 44 -8.11 -5.07 -0.05
N THR A 45 -9.04 -6.03 -0.10
CA THR A 45 -9.23 -7.02 0.97
C THR A 45 -7.99 -7.89 1.18
N HIS A 46 -7.33 -8.30 0.10
CA HIS A 46 -6.07 -9.04 0.17
C HIS A 46 -4.98 -8.23 0.89
N LYS A 47 -4.84 -6.94 0.57
CA LYS A 47 -3.86 -6.07 1.27
C LYS A 47 -4.22 -5.84 2.72
N ALA A 48 -5.50 -5.63 3.03
CA ALA A 48 -5.98 -5.49 4.39
C ALA A 48 -5.65 -6.74 5.23
N GLY A 49 -5.80 -7.94 4.67
CA GLY A 49 -5.45 -9.19 5.34
C GLY A 49 -3.96 -9.29 5.69
N ILE A 50 -3.05 -8.94 4.77
CA ILE A 50 -1.60 -8.94 5.03
C ILE A 50 -1.27 -7.99 6.20
N ILE A 51 -1.95 -6.84 6.26
CA ILE A 51 -1.68 -5.83 7.28
C ILE A 51 -2.28 -6.27 8.63
N ALA A 52 -3.52 -6.71 8.66
CA ALA A 52 -4.35 -6.65 9.87
C ALA A 52 -5.23 -7.88 10.14
N ALA A 53 -5.12 -8.97 9.36
CA ALA A 53 -5.88 -10.19 9.64
C ALA A 53 -5.68 -10.64 11.10
N ILE A 54 -6.76 -11.05 11.75
CA ILE A 54 -6.80 -11.29 13.19
C ILE A 54 -5.98 -12.54 13.53
N ASP A 55 -5.26 -12.52 14.65
CA ASP A 55 -4.59 -13.70 15.17
C ASP A 55 -5.63 -14.66 15.78
N ASN A 56 -6.11 -15.60 14.96
CA ASN A 56 -7.08 -16.62 15.33
C ASN A 56 -6.86 -17.91 14.49
N ASP A 57 -7.77 -18.89 14.60
CA ASP A 57 -7.66 -20.20 13.93
C ASP A 57 -8.19 -20.21 12.47
N VAL A 58 -8.42 -19.05 11.86
CA VAL A 58 -8.97 -18.88 10.50
C VAL A 58 -7.94 -18.17 9.63
N GLY A 59 -7.76 -18.66 8.41
CA GLY A 59 -7.06 -17.90 7.37
C GLY A 59 -5.58 -17.64 7.65
N VAL A 60 -5.21 -16.35 7.66
CA VAL A 60 -3.83 -15.86 7.82
C VAL A 60 -3.76 -14.92 9.01
N VAL A 61 -2.55 -14.68 9.51
CA VAL A 61 -2.30 -13.67 10.54
C VAL A 61 -1.63 -12.45 9.91
N GLY A 62 -2.21 -11.27 10.11
CA GLY A 62 -1.65 -10.03 9.60
C GLY A 62 -0.36 -9.64 10.33
N VAL A 63 0.43 -8.74 9.75
CA VAL A 63 1.65 -8.23 10.39
C VAL A 63 1.33 -7.44 11.68
N ALA A 64 0.22 -6.71 11.69
CA ALA A 64 -0.34 -6.01 12.84
C ALA A 64 -1.72 -6.62 13.18
N PRO A 65 -1.78 -7.82 13.79
CA PRO A 65 -3.03 -8.58 13.90
C PRO A 65 -4.14 -7.81 14.60
N GLY A 66 -5.32 -7.76 14.00
CA GLY A 66 -6.50 -7.11 14.57
C GLY A 66 -6.47 -5.58 14.56
N ALA A 67 -5.52 -4.96 13.86
CA ALA A 67 -5.52 -3.52 13.64
C ALA A 67 -6.85 -3.05 13.02
N PRO A 68 -7.40 -1.88 13.42
CA PRO A 68 -8.50 -1.28 12.69
C PRO A 68 -8.09 -1.02 11.24
N VAL A 69 -9.01 -1.30 10.32
CA VAL A 69 -8.82 -1.08 8.88
C VAL A 69 -9.89 -0.13 8.37
N VAL A 70 -9.50 0.97 7.73
CA VAL A 70 -10.41 1.91 7.08
C VAL A 70 -10.32 1.77 5.56
N PRO A 71 -11.39 1.30 4.88
CA PRO A 71 -11.41 1.23 3.42
C PRO A 71 -11.60 2.62 2.80
N VAL A 72 -10.77 2.94 1.81
CA VAL A 72 -10.91 4.12 0.96
C VAL A 72 -10.91 3.66 -0.51
N LYS A 73 -12.11 3.35 -1.03
CA LYS A 73 -12.27 2.81 -2.38
C LYS A 73 -12.07 3.89 -3.45
N VAL A 74 -11.01 3.75 -4.23
CA VAL A 74 -10.67 4.66 -5.34
C VAL A 74 -10.48 3.94 -6.68
N CYS A 75 -10.47 2.62 -6.66
CA CYS A 75 -10.40 1.76 -7.84
C CYS A 75 -11.71 0.99 -8.05
N ASP A 76 -12.07 0.72 -9.30
CA ASP A 76 -13.26 -0.06 -9.65
C ASP A 76 -13.02 -1.58 -9.60
N SER A 77 -14.06 -2.36 -9.95
CA SER A 77 -14.04 -3.82 -9.97
C SER A 77 -13.00 -4.42 -10.91
N GLU A 78 -12.52 -3.67 -11.91
CA GLU A 78 -11.46 -4.10 -12.82
C GLU A 78 -10.07 -3.65 -12.35
N GLY A 79 -9.97 -2.99 -11.20
CA GLY A 79 -8.73 -2.45 -10.65
C GLY A 79 -8.29 -1.13 -11.29
N THR A 80 -9.16 -0.45 -12.05
CA THR A 80 -8.84 0.85 -12.63
C THR A 80 -9.02 1.94 -11.59
N CYS A 81 -8.01 2.78 -11.40
CA CYS A 81 -8.00 3.83 -10.36
C CYS A 81 -7.94 5.24 -11.01
N PRO A 82 -9.09 5.91 -11.28
CA PRO A 82 -9.08 7.22 -11.90
C PRO A 82 -8.39 8.28 -11.02
N ALA A 83 -7.58 9.15 -11.63
CA ALA A 83 -6.82 10.21 -10.95
C ALA A 83 -7.65 11.01 -9.93
N GLY A 84 -8.86 11.43 -10.35
CA GLY A 84 -9.75 12.23 -9.53
C GLY A 84 -10.30 11.47 -8.33
N CYS A 85 -10.49 10.15 -8.43
CA CYS A 85 -10.90 9.30 -7.32
C CYS A 85 -9.75 9.14 -6.32
N VAL A 86 -8.55 8.82 -6.82
CA VAL A 86 -7.33 8.69 -6.01
C VAL A 86 -7.08 9.99 -5.21
N LEU A 87 -7.15 11.15 -5.87
CA LEU A 87 -6.94 12.44 -5.19
C LEU A 87 -8.01 12.73 -4.12
N ARG A 88 -9.28 12.38 -4.36
CA ARG A 88 -10.31 12.52 -3.32
C ARG A 88 -10.04 11.59 -2.13
N GLY A 89 -9.54 10.38 -2.39
CA GLY A 89 -9.06 9.46 -1.36
C GLY A 89 -7.94 10.05 -0.52
N PHE A 90 -6.89 10.57 -1.15
CA PHE A 90 -5.81 11.28 -0.45
C PHE A 90 -6.32 12.43 0.43
N ASN A 91 -7.23 13.26 -0.08
CA ASN A 91 -7.81 14.36 0.69
C ASN A 91 -8.65 13.90 1.89
N HIS A 92 -9.41 12.81 1.72
CA HIS A 92 -10.17 12.19 2.81
C HIS A 92 -9.25 11.70 3.92
N ILE A 93 -8.23 10.91 3.55
CA ILE A 93 -7.24 10.39 4.49
C ILE A 93 -6.50 11.54 5.17
N ALA A 94 -6.08 12.58 4.43
CA ALA A 94 -5.44 13.75 5.02
C ALA A 94 -6.32 14.54 6.02
N THR A 95 -7.63 14.34 5.98
CA THR A 95 -8.59 15.00 6.88
C THR A 95 -8.81 14.19 8.16
N TYR A 96 -8.74 12.87 8.09
CA TYR A 96 -9.20 11.96 9.15
C TYR A 96 -8.12 11.06 9.73
N ALA A 97 -7.00 10.85 9.03
CA ALA A 97 -5.90 10.05 9.54
C ALA A 97 -5.15 10.78 10.65
N GLU A 98 -4.80 10.04 11.68
CA GLU A 98 -4.14 10.54 12.89
C GLU A 98 -2.67 10.10 12.95
N VAL A 99 -1.93 10.68 13.89
CA VAL A 99 -0.54 10.27 14.15
C VAL A 99 -0.46 8.78 14.50
N GLY A 100 0.46 8.06 13.86
CA GLY A 100 0.63 6.62 14.05
C GLY A 100 -0.20 5.75 13.11
N ASP A 101 -1.13 6.33 12.35
CA ASP A 101 -1.79 5.63 11.25
C ASP A 101 -0.82 5.29 10.12
N VAL A 102 -1.19 4.30 9.32
CA VAL A 102 -0.51 3.97 8.07
C VAL A 102 -1.47 4.02 6.90
N VAL A 103 -1.00 4.51 5.77
CA VAL A 103 -1.74 4.58 4.51
C VAL A 103 -1.08 3.65 3.51
N ASN A 104 -1.73 2.52 3.24
CA ASN A 104 -1.28 1.55 2.26
C ASN A 104 -1.80 1.94 0.87
N ILE A 105 -0.88 2.29 -0.03
CA ILE A 105 -1.16 2.73 -1.40
C ILE A 105 -0.61 1.68 -2.37
N SER A 106 -1.41 0.65 -2.60
CA SER A 106 -1.06 -0.48 -3.47
C SER A 106 -1.55 -0.31 -4.90
N LEU A 107 -1.52 0.93 -5.39
CA LEU A 107 -1.90 1.30 -6.75
C LEU A 107 -0.83 2.19 -7.36
N THR A 108 -0.73 2.12 -8.69
CA THR A 108 -0.05 3.14 -9.49
C THR A 108 -1.11 3.76 -10.37
N ALA A 109 -1.22 5.08 -10.32
CA ALA A 109 -2.08 5.77 -11.26
C ALA A 109 -1.19 6.26 -12.41
N ASP A 110 -1.33 5.61 -13.56
CA ASP A 110 -0.60 5.96 -14.77
C ASP A 110 -1.26 7.19 -15.41
N PHE A 111 -0.51 8.28 -15.48
CA PHE A 111 -0.99 9.58 -15.93
C PHE A 111 -0.30 10.01 -17.23
N VAL A 112 -0.25 9.11 -18.22
CA VAL A 112 0.39 9.39 -19.51
C VAL A 112 -0.21 10.63 -20.19
N GLY A 113 0.66 11.57 -20.56
CA GLY A 113 0.43 12.47 -21.71
C GLY A 113 0.04 13.91 -21.43
N ASP A 114 -0.13 14.33 -20.17
CA ASP A 114 -0.34 15.75 -19.80
C ASP A 114 0.51 16.15 -18.58
N GLY A 115 1.73 16.61 -18.84
CA GLY A 115 2.66 17.04 -17.78
C GLY A 115 2.16 18.18 -16.89
N ARG A 116 1.11 18.93 -17.28
CA ARG A 116 0.48 19.91 -16.36
C ARG A 116 -0.44 19.25 -15.35
N LEU A 117 -1.21 18.25 -15.80
CA LEU A 117 -2.07 17.46 -14.92
C LEU A 117 -1.23 16.68 -13.91
N GLU A 118 -0.13 16.10 -14.37
CA GLU A 118 0.80 15.36 -13.53
C GLU A 118 1.41 16.22 -12.42
N GLU A 119 1.96 17.40 -12.74
CA GLU A 119 2.53 18.31 -11.73
C GLU A 119 1.45 18.79 -10.73
N LEU A 120 0.22 19.01 -11.20
CA LEU A 120 -0.89 19.37 -10.32
C LEU A 120 -1.23 18.22 -9.36
N LEU A 121 -1.26 16.99 -9.85
CA LEU A 121 -1.52 15.80 -9.04
C LEU A 121 -0.40 15.55 -8.04
N ARG A 122 0.87 15.63 -8.47
CA ARG A 122 2.03 15.53 -7.59
C ARG A 122 1.93 16.52 -6.44
N ARG A 123 1.65 17.80 -6.75
CA ARG A 123 1.44 18.82 -5.70
C ARG A 123 0.29 18.49 -4.79
N ALA A 124 -0.83 18.02 -5.33
CA ALA A 124 -2.01 17.73 -4.55
C ALA A 124 -1.78 16.53 -3.61
N ILE A 125 -1.13 15.47 -4.09
CA ILE A 125 -0.71 14.32 -3.28
C ILE A 125 0.29 14.75 -2.20
N SER A 126 1.34 15.51 -2.56
CA SER A 126 2.30 16.04 -1.58
C SER A 126 1.61 16.86 -0.50
N MET A 127 0.66 17.72 -0.89
CA MET A 127 -0.08 18.54 0.07
C MET A 127 -0.99 17.70 0.97
N ALA A 128 -1.58 16.61 0.46
CA ALA A 128 -2.36 15.69 1.28
C ALA A 128 -1.46 14.97 2.30
N ILE A 129 -0.32 14.43 1.86
CA ILE A 129 0.67 13.77 2.73
C ILE A 129 1.23 14.72 3.79
N LEU A 130 1.46 16.00 3.45
CA LEU A 130 1.93 17.00 4.40
C LEU A 130 0.87 17.46 5.41
N ARG A 131 -0.42 17.22 5.13
CA ARG A 131 -1.54 17.68 5.95
C ARG A 131 -2.03 16.64 6.94
N SER A 132 -1.87 15.36 6.65
CA SER A 132 -2.11 14.30 7.63
C SER A 132 -1.14 14.48 8.77
N ASP A 133 -1.67 14.47 9.99
CA ASP A 133 -0.99 14.85 11.23
C ASP A 133 0.04 13.80 11.69
N GLY A 134 0.96 13.39 10.80
CA GLY A 134 1.98 12.38 11.06
C GLY A 134 1.59 10.94 10.72
N ALA A 135 0.63 10.73 9.81
CA ALA A 135 0.37 9.40 9.24
C ALA A 135 1.51 8.95 8.31
N ASN A 136 1.85 7.67 8.32
CA ASN A 136 2.90 7.10 7.48
C ASN A 136 2.32 6.66 6.13
N TYR A 137 2.86 7.13 5.01
CA TYR A 137 2.42 6.70 3.68
C TYR A 137 3.38 5.67 3.11
N VAL A 138 2.83 4.55 2.63
CA VAL A 138 3.59 3.46 2.02
C VAL A 138 3.02 3.17 0.66
N THR A 139 3.86 3.16 -0.38
CA THR A 139 3.44 2.92 -1.76
C THR A 139 4.28 1.86 -2.46
N GLY A 140 3.65 1.07 -3.33
CA GLY A 140 4.33 0.09 -4.15
C GLY A 140 5.03 0.74 -5.34
N SER A 141 6.19 0.22 -5.73
CA SER A 141 6.96 0.77 -6.84
C SER A 141 6.32 0.58 -8.22
N GLY A 142 5.37 -0.37 -8.35
CA GLY A 142 4.80 -0.82 -9.63
C GLY A 142 5.40 -2.14 -10.12
N ASN A 143 4.80 -2.73 -11.16
CA ASN A 143 5.04 -4.11 -11.58
C ASN A 143 5.50 -4.25 -13.05
N ASN A 144 6.21 -3.24 -13.56
CA ASN A 144 6.61 -3.15 -14.96
C ASN A 144 8.08 -3.56 -15.21
N GLY A 145 8.89 -3.72 -14.16
CA GLY A 145 10.32 -4.00 -14.28
C GLY A 145 11.09 -2.79 -14.81
N GLU A 146 10.64 -1.59 -14.48
CA GLU A 146 11.15 -0.34 -15.02
C GLU A 146 11.90 0.49 -13.97
N CYS A 147 12.88 1.26 -14.45
CA CYS A 147 13.67 2.17 -13.62
C CYS A 147 12.88 3.47 -13.39
N LEU A 148 12.41 3.71 -12.16
CA LEU A 148 11.66 4.90 -11.77
C LEU A 148 12.46 6.20 -12.02
N ASP A 149 13.79 6.13 -12.06
CA ASP A 149 14.64 7.30 -12.39
C ASP A 149 14.45 7.78 -13.83
N LYS A 150 13.95 6.92 -14.72
CA LYS A 150 13.64 7.25 -16.11
C LYS A 150 12.18 7.66 -16.32
N MET A 151 11.34 7.43 -15.31
CA MET A 151 9.89 7.67 -15.32
C MET A 151 9.48 8.61 -14.19
N ARG A 152 10.39 9.50 -13.79
CA ARG A 152 10.23 10.36 -12.60
C ARG A 152 8.93 11.17 -12.62
N GLU A 153 8.36 11.35 -13.80
CA GLU A 153 7.15 12.12 -14.04
C GLU A 153 5.89 11.18 -14.08
N GLU A 154 6.00 9.96 -14.59
CA GLU A 154 4.82 9.20 -15.05
C GLU A 154 4.10 8.36 -13.98
N LEU A 155 4.82 7.85 -12.97
CA LEU A 155 4.24 6.93 -11.96
C LEU A 155 4.08 7.60 -10.59
N LEU A 156 2.87 8.05 -10.26
CA LEU A 156 2.55 8.64 -8.96
C LEU A 156 1.74 7.68 -8.06
N PRO A 157 1.99 7.68 -6.73
CA PRO A 157 2.98 8.47 -6.02
C PRO A 157 4.39 7.82 -5.97
N ALA A 158 4.58 6.62 -6.53
CA ALA A 158 5.81 5.83 -6.43
C ALA A 158 7.11 6.56 -6.84
N SER A 159 7.04 7.48 -7.82
CA SER A 159 8.19 8.28 -8.27
C SER A 159 8.46 9.52 -7.41
N MET A 160 7.65 9.80 -6.39
CA MET A 160 7.81 10.95 -5.52
C MET A 160 8.89 10.68 -4.47
N ASN A 161 10.02 11.39 -4.56
CA ASN A 161 11.10 11.25 -3.58
C ASN A 161 10.75 11.84 -2.21
N LYS A 162 10.77 10.98 -1.18
CA LYS A 162 11.13 11.22 0.23
C LYS A 162 10.40 12.30 1.04
N LEU A 163 9.23 12.78 0.61
CA LEU A 163 8.39 13.59 1.49
C LEU A 163 7.34 12.72 2.18
N HIS A 164 7.72 12.10 3.30
CA HIS A 164 6.89 11.22 4.15
C HIS A 164 6.17 10.08 3.40
N LEU A 165 6.74 9.66 2.29
CA LEU A 165 6.31 8.54 1.48
C LEU A 165 7.43 7.51 1.45
N THR A 166 7.10 6.29 1.85
CA THR A 166 7.99 5.12 1.78
C THR A 166 7.64 4.33 0.53
N THR A 167 8.57 4.23 -0.42
CA THR A 167 8.36 3.45 -1.65
C THR A 167 8.96 2.07 -1.50
N VAL A 168 8.16 1.05 -1.80
CA VAL A 168 8.47 -0.35 -1.54
C VAL A 168 8.54 -1.14 -2.84
N THR A 169 9.66 -1.82 -3.07
CA THR A 169 9.82 -2.81 -4.14
C THR A 169 9.62 -4.24 -3.61
N ALA A 170 9.54 -5.24 -4.48
CA ALA A 170 9.31 -6.63 -4.07
C ALA A 170 10.48 -7.56 -4.38
N TYR A 171 10.69 -8.52 -3.49
CA TYR A 171 11.58 -9.67 -3.68
C TYR A 171 10.80 -11.00 -3.70
N ASN A 172 11.43 -12.02 -4.29
CA ASN A 172 10.94 -13.39 -4.41
C ASN A 172 11.15 -14.21 -3.13
N GLU A 173 10.47 -15.34 -2.99
CA GLU A 173 10.59 -16.22 -1.81
C GLU A 173 12.03 -16.68 -1.53
N ASP A 174 12.85 -16.85 -2.59
CA ASP A 174 14.27 -17.18 -2.49
C ASP A 174 15.18 -16.00 -2.09
N GLY A 175 14.57 -14.84 -1.80
CA GLY A 175 15.25 -13.62 -1.38
C GLY A 175 15.87 -12.80 -2.51
N THR A 176 15.69 -13.19 -3.78
CA THR A 176 16.18 -12.47 -4.96
C THR A 176 15.24 -11.35 -5.39
N PHE A 177 15.75 -10.37 -6.14
CA PHE A 177 14.91 -9.29 -6.66
C PHE A 177 13.84 -9.84 -7.61
N ARG A 178 12.58 -9.45 -7.41
CA ARG A 178 11.50 -9.87 -8.30
C ARG A 178 11.58 -9.05 -9.58
N SER A 179 11.84 -9.71 -10.71
CA SER A 179 12.14 -9.09 -12.00
C SER A 179 11.11 -8.08 -12.52
N ARG A 180 9.84 -8.22 -12.11
CA ARG A 180 8.76 -7.29 -12.47
C ARG A 180 8.65 -6.09 -11.56
N SER A 181 9.33 -6.04 -10.43
CA SER A 181 9.25 -4.87 -9.55
C SER A 181 9.99 -3.69 -10.18
N ASN A 182 9.40 -2.50 -10.12
CA ASN A 182 10.12 -1.30 -10.50
C ASN A 182 11.23 -0.99 -9.48
N TYR A 183 12.30 -0.34 -9.95
CA TYR A 183 13.55 -0.09 -9.21
C TYR A 183 14.05 1.35 -9.41
N GLY A 184 15.17 1.72 -8.77
CA GLY A 184 15.79 3.03 -8.88
C GLY A 184 15.81 3.84 -7.58
N SER A 185 16.29 5.08 -7.65
CA SER A 185 16.63 5.87 -6.46
C SER A 185 15.47 6.28 -5.54
N ALA A 186 14.23 6.10 -6.01
CA ALA A 186 13.02 6.37 -5.23
C ALA A 186 12.68 5.25 -4.23
N ILE A 187 13.27 4.05 -4.37
CA ILE A 187 12.97 2.90 -3.50
C ILE A 187 13.64 3.08 -2.14
N ASP A 188 12.87 2.90 -1.06
CA ASP A 188 13.36 2.94 0.32
C ASP A 188 13.61 1.52 0.88
N PHE A 189 12.68 0.58 0.61
CA PHE A 189 12.75 -0.79 1.12
C PHE A 189 12.28 -1.83 0.08
N ALA A 190 12.66 -3.08 0.33
CA ALA A 190 12.10 -4.25 -0.35
C ALA A 190 11.38 -5.16 0.65
N ALA A 191 10.27 -5.77 0.24
CA ALA A 191 9.54 -6.74 1.06
C ALA A 191 9.05 -7.93 0.19
N PRO A 192 8.54 -9.03 0.79
CA PRO A 192 8.06 -10.17 0.02
C PRO A 192 6.93 -9.78 -0.93
N GLY A 193 6.98 -10.25 -2.18
CA GLY A 193 5.92 -9.99 -3.16
C GLY A 193 5.72 -11.08 -4.20
N GLN A 194 6.17 -12.31 -3.92
CA GLN A 194 5.89 -13.49 -4.73
C GLN A 194 5.12 -14.51 -3.89
N ASN A 195 4.08 -15.12 -4.48
CA ASN A 195 3.24 -16.14 -3.87
C ASN A 195 2.67 -15.72 -2.51
N ILE A 196 2.18 -14.49 -2.41
CA ILE A 196 1.64 -13.97 -1.13
C ILE A 196 0.16 -14.32 -1.02
N GLU A 197 -0.14 -15.25 -0.12
CA GLU A 197 -1.50 -15.63 0.27
C GLU A 197 -2.07 -14.66 1.33
N SER A 198 -3.34 -14.30 1.20
CA SER A 198 -4.08 -13.46 2.16
C SER A 198 -5.60 -13.62 1.93
N LEU A 199 -6.41 -12.87 2.67
CA LEU A 199 -7.87 -12.90 2.60
C LEU A 199 -8.43 -12.57 1.19
N ASP A 200 -9.44 -13.33 0.78
CA ASP A 200 -10.35 -13.02 -0.33
C ASP A 200 -11.66 -12.41 0.24
N ILE A 201 -12.49 -11.83 -0.63
CA ILE A 201 -13.71 -11.08 -0.24
C ILE A 201 -14.76 -11.92 0.49
N ASP A 202 -14.74 -13.24 0.31
CA ASP A 202 -15.69 -14.19 0.90
C ASP A 202 -15.17 -14.86 2.18
N GLY A 203 -14.01 -14.43 2.70
CA GLY A 203 -13.32 -15.04 3.84
C GLY A 203 -12.48 -16.26 3.45
N GLY A 204 -12.43 -16.64 2.17
CA GLY A 204 -11.47 -17.57 1.62
C GLY A 204 -10.08 -16.97 1.48
N MET A 205 -9.15 -17.71 0.87
CA MET A 205 -7.78 -17.26 0.62
C MET A 205 -7.56 -16.96 -0.87
N TYR A 206 -6.77 -15.93 -1.13
CA TYR A 206 -6.35 -15.51 -2.45
C TYR A 206 -4.83 -15.27 -2.47
N THR A 207 -4.16 -15.70 -3.53
CA THR A 207 -2.70 -15.56 -3.67
C THR A 207 -2.36 -14.61 -4.81
N THR A 208 -1.44 -13.67 -4.57
CA THR A 208 -0.99 -12.69 -5.57
C THR A 208 0.52 -12.47 -5.57
N ASP A 209 1.03 -12.05 -6.73
CA ASP A 209 2.38 -11.52 -6.89
C ASP A 209 2.32 -10.02 -7.12
N GLY A 210 3.16 -9.25 -6.45
CA GLY A 210 3.35 -7.84 -6.76
C GLY A 210 3.91 -7.00 -5.64
N THR A 211 4.35 -5.80 -6.01
CA THR A 211 4.78 -4.74 -5.08
C THR A 211 3.65 -4.28 -4.15
N SER A 212 2.38 -4.49 -4.53
CA SER A 212 1.21 -4.32 -3.66
C SER A 212 1.34 -5.13 -2.36
N SER A 213 1.72 -6.41 -2.44
CA SER A 213 1.89 -7.25 -1.25
C SER A 213 3.07 -6.79 -0.39
N ALA A 214 4.18 -6.41 -1.03
CA ALA A 214 5.34 -5.84 -0.34
C ALA A 214 4.98 -4.54 0.41
N THR A 215 4.15 -3.68 -0.20
CA THR A 215 3.61 -2.45 0.40
C THR A 215 2.80 -2.75 1.66
N ALA A 216 1.97 -3.79 1.61
CA ALA A 216 1.14 -4.22 2.73
C ALA A 216 1.99 -4.74 3.91
N PHE A 217 3.03 -5.54 3.65
CA PHE A 217 3.98 -5.96 4.69
C PHE A 217 4.62 -4.76 5.40
N VAL A 218 5.15 -3.80 4.63
CA VAL A 218 5.79 -2.61 5.19
C VAL A 218 4.79 -1.73 5.95
N SER A 219 3.54 -1.64 5.46
CA SER A 219 2.48 -0.91 6.16
C SER A 219 2.18 -1.51 7.53
N GLY A 220 2.11 -2.83 7.61
CA GLY A 220 1.97 -3.53 8.89
C GLY A 220 3.16 -3.32 9.82
N ILE A 221 4.39 -3.33 9.31
CA ILE A 221 5.60 -3.04 10.12
C ILE A 221 5.50 -1.64 10.75
N PHE A 222 5.09 -0.63 9.97
CA PHE A 222 4.86 0.72 10.50
C PHE A 222 3.82 0.74 11.62
N LEU A 223 2.73 -0.01 11.52
CA LEU A 223 1.74 -0.08 12.60
C LEU A 223 2.24 -0.79 13.87
N VAL A 224 3.16 -1.72 13.76
CA VAL A 224 3.65 -2.43 14.96
C VAL A 224 4.67 -1.61 15.73
N GLN A 225 5.54 -0.84 15.06
CA GLN A 225 6.66 -0.18 15.75
C GLN A 225 6.91 1.28 15.34
N GLY A 226 6.18 1.83 14.38
CA GLY A 226 6.28 3.23 13.92
C GLY A 226 7.47 3.54 13.01
N PHE A 227 8.32 2.55 12.71
CA PHE A 227 9.46 2.66 11.79
C PHE A 227 9.73 1.31 11.13
N VAL A 228 10.54 1.30 10.07
CA VAL A 228 10.95 0.07 9.36
C VAL A 228 12.41 -0.22 9.68
N SER A 229 12.68 -1.40 10.22
CA SER A 229 14.04 -1.93 10.42
C SER A 229 14.48 -2.75 9.20
N SER A 230 15.73 -3.22 9.17
CA SER A 230 16.22 -4.07 8.09
C SER A 230 17.10 -5.21 8.57
N ASP A 231 16.92 -6.39 7.97
CA ASP A 231 17.64 -7.64 8.28
C ASP A 231 18.45 -8.20 7.09
N GLY A 232 18.74 -7.38 6.09
CA GLY A 232 19.52 -7.78 4.92
C GLY A 232 19.23 -6.90 3.72
N THR A 233 19.74 -7.31 2.56
CA THR A 233 19.53 -6.56 1.31
C THR A 233 19.07 -7.47 0.18
N VAL A 234 18.49 -6.85 -0.84
CA VAL A 234 18.27 -7.42 -2.16
C VAL A 234 18.87 -6.47 -3.19
N THR A 235 19.62 -7.00 -4.14
CA THR A 235 20.26 -6.19 -5.19
C THR A 235 19.31 -6.02 -6.37
N ASP A 236 19.05 -4.77 -6.77
CA ASP A 236 18.21 -4.43 -7.91
C ASP A 236 18.93 -4.59 -9.27
N PRO A 237 18.24 -4.41 -10.41
CA PRO A 237 18.84 -4.50 -11.73
C PRO A 237 19.94 -3.46 -12.03
N ASP A 238 19.99 -2.35 -11.31
CA ASP A 238 21.05 -1.34 -11.42
C ASP A 238 22.28 -1.70 -10.55
N GLY A 239 22.23 -2.81 -9.81
CA GLY A 239 23.29 -3.25 -8.91
C GLY A 239 23.28 -2.53 -7.56
N VAL A 240 22.15 -1.90 -7.20
CA VAL A 240 21.97 -1.19 -5.93
C VAL A 240 21.36 -2.14 -4.89
N ASP A 241 21.99 -2.20 -3.72
CA ASP A 241 21.47 -2.97 -2.59
C ASP A 241 20.36 -2.19 -1.87
N ILE A 242 19.17 -2.79 -1.82
CA ILE A 242 17.98 -2.25 -1.17
C ILE A 242 17.75 -3.01 0.13
N SER A 243 17.55 -2.27 1.22
CA SER A 243 17.24 -2.82 2.53
C SER A 243 15.95 -3.66 2.50
N LYS A 244 16.02 -4.91 2.95
CA LYS A 244 14.82 -5.74 3.19
C LYS A 244 14.12 -5.23 4.45
N ALA A 245 12.84 -4.92 4.36
CA ALA A 245 12.04 -4.47 5.49
C ALA A 245 11.84 -5.61 6.49
N HIS A 246 12.02 -5.31 7.78
CA HIS A 246 11.95 -6.28 8.85
C HIS A 246 11.18 -5.73 10.07
N LEU A 247 10.48 -6.64 10.75
CA LEU A 247 9.83 -6.41 12.04
C LEU A 247 10.73 -7.00 13.15
N GLU A 248 11.18 -6.17 14.10
CA GLU A 248 12.08 -6.62 15.20
C GLU A 248 11.38 -7.46 16.29
#